data_AF-A0A948QAL1-F1
#
_entry.id   AF-A0A948QAL1-F1
#
_cell.length_a   1.000
_cell.length_b   1.000
_cell.length_c   1.000
_cell.angle_alpha   90.00
_cell.angle_beta   90.00
_cell.angle_gamma   90.00
#
_symmetry.space_group_name_H-M   'P 1'
#
loop_
_entity.id
_entity.type
_entity.pdbx_description
1 polymer ?
#
loop_
_entity_poly.entity_id
_entity_poly.type
_entity_poly.pdbx_seq_one_letter_code
_entity_poly.pdbx_strand_id
1 'polypeptide(L)'
;MGEKVMKCGVKREKGFLYFLDKQGDVSKAMMARGGKKGGKQKKVMKAGIKKEDGFLYYLDKQGDISRAAMAKPKKGKKGKTKMKKKVTKKVVKKAVKKVAKKKKK
;
A
#
# COMPACT_ATOMS: atom_id res chain seq x y z
N MET A 1 3.54 -4.00 23.95
CA MET A 1 3.77 -5.40 23.51
C MET A 1 2.66 -5.76 22.55
N GLY A 2 2.94 -6.45 21.44
CA GLY A 2 1.90 -6.86 20.49
C GLY A 2 1.40 -8.27 20.80
N GLU A 3 0.13 -8.53 20.55
CA GLU A 3 -0.47 -9.86 20.65
C GLU A 3 -0.33 -10.60 19.32
N LYS A 4 0.04 -11.88 19.35
CA LYS A 4 0.12 -12.71 18.15
C LYS A 4 -1.29 -13.18 17.78
N VAL A 5 -1.72 -12.84 16.57
CA VAL A 5 -3.06 -13.16 16.05
C VAL A 5 -3.03 -14.48 15.28
N MET A 6 -2.00 -14.67 14.45
CA MET A 6 -1.91 -15.83 13.58
C MET A 6 -0.45 -16.17 13.29
N LYS A 7 -0.13 -17.47 13.33
CA LYS A 7 1.16 -17.99 12.88
C LYS A 7 1.12 -18.13 11.36
N CYS A 8 2.06 -17.48 10.69
CA CYS A 8 2.18 -17.53 9.22
C CYS A 8 3.55 -18.04 8.79
N GLY A 9 4.60 -17.91 9.61
CA GLY A 9 5.94 -18.43 9.29
C GLY A 9 6.53 -17.86 7.99
N VAL A 10 6.24 -16.59 7.67
CA VAL A 10 6.63 -16.01 6.39
C VAL A 10 8.14 -15.75 6.35
N LYS A 11 8.85 -16.45 5.45
CA LYS A 11 10.28 -16.23 5.21
C LYS A 11 10.53 -14.91 4.51
N ARG A 12 11.37 -14.06 5.11
CA ARG A 12 11.72 -12.73 4.57
C ARG A 12 12.98 -12.81 3.71
N GLU A 13 12.83 -12.51 2.44
CA GLU A 13 13.93 -12.37 1.50
C GLU A 13 14.55 -10.97 1.56
N LYS A 14 15.88 -10.88 1.47
CA LYS A 14 16.59 -9.60 1.36
C LYS A 14 16.12 -8.86 0.11
N GLY A 15 15.88 -7.56 0.22
CA GLY A 15 15.42 -6.73 -0.90
C GLY A 15 13.90 -6.63 -1.05
N PHE A 16 13.11 -7.41 -0.28
CA PHE A 16 11.64 -7.38 -0.32
C PHE A 16 11.02 -6.83 0.97
N LEU A 17 9.94 -6.07 0.82
CA LEU A 17 9.07 -5.64 1.91
C LEU A 17 7.90 -6.61 2.00
N TYR A 18 7.63 -7.10 3.21
CA TYR A 18 6.49 -7.95 3.52
C TYR A 18 5.49 -7.16 4.34
N PHE A 19 4.22 -7.20 3.95
CA PHE A 19 3.17 -6.42 4.59
C PHE A 19 1.80 -7.11 4.46
N LEU A 20 0.86 -6.69 5.31
CA LEU A 20 -0.54 -7.05 5.18
C LEU A 20 -1.25 -6.14 4.18
N ASP A 21 -1.92 -6.74 3.20
CA ASP A 21 -2.74 -6.01 2.25
C ASP A 21 -4.07 -5.53 2.88
N LYS A 22 -4.94 -4.96 2.05
CA LYS A 22 -6.26 -4.49 2.50
C LYS A 22 -7.24 -5.63 2.80
N GLN A 23 -7.01 -6.81 2.22
CA GLN A 23 -7.84 -7.99 2.42
C GLN A 23 -7.44 -8.76 3.68
N GLY A 24 -6.31 -8.39 4.30
CA GLY A 24 -5.78 -9.08 5.48
C GLY A 24 -4.85 -10.24 5.12
N ASP A 25 -4.33 -10.28 3.88
CA ASP A 25 -3.41 -11.28 3.39
C ASP A 25 -1.96 -10.77 3.38
N VAL A 26 -0.99 -11.68 3.43
CA VAL A 26 0.43 -11.33 3.38
C VAL A 26 0.90 -11.21 1.95
N SER A 27 1.45 -10.05 1.61
CA SER A 27 2.03 -9.75 0.30
C SER A 27 3.48 -9.30 0.42
N LYS A 28 4.27 -9.55 -0.63
CA LYS A 28 5.65 -9.08 -0.79
C LYS A 28 5.79 -8.15 -1.98
N ALA A 29 6.63 -7.12 -1.86
CA ALA A 29 6.99 -6.22 -2.95
C ALA A 29 8.48 -5.88 -2.90
N MET A 30 9.12 -5.69 -4.06
CA MET A 30 10.52 -5.27 -4.11
C MET A 30 10.66 -3.85 -3.56
N MET A 31 11.59 -3.64 -2.64
CA MET A 31 11.79 -2.34 -2.00
C MET A 31 12.35 -1.31 -2.99
N ALA A 32 11.78 -0.11 -2.96
CA ALA A 32 12.37 1.06 -3.63
C ALA A 32 13.60 1.50 -2.84
N ARG A 33 14.80 1.40 -3.42
CA ARG A 33 16.06 1.89 -2.85
C ARG A 33 16.79 2.75 -3.87
N GLY A 34 17.52 3.77 -3.41
CA GLY A 34 18.42 4.58 -4.25
C GLY A 34 17.75 5.22 -5.47
N GLY A 35 16.55 5.79 -5.30
CA GLY A 35 15.80 6.41 -6.41
C GLY A 35 15.13 5.43 -7.38
N LYS A 36 15.31 4.11 -7.22
CA LYS A 36 14.65 3.10 -8.05
C LYS A 36 13.21 2.87 -7.58
N LYS A 37 12.30 2.67 -8.54
CA LYS A 37 10.89 2.34 -8.24
C LYS A 37 10.80 0.94 -7.61
N GLY A 38 9.91 0.80 -6.64
CA GLY A 38 9.60 -0.48 -6.02
C GLY A 38 8.93 -1.44 -7.03
N GLY A 39 8.93 -2.72 -6.69
CA GLY A 39 8.35 -3.78 -7.52
C GLY A 39 6.83 -3.88 -7.38
N LYS A 40 6.22 -4.65 -8.28
CA LYS A 40 4.81 -5.05 -8.15
C LYS A 40 4.63 -5.92 -6.90
N GLN A 41 3.52 -5.71 -6.20
CA GLN A 41 3.12 -6.57 -5.08
C GLN A 41 2.74 -7.96 -5.59
N LYS A 42 3.17 -9.00 -4.86
CA LYS A 42 2.80 -10.39 -5.07
C LYS A 42 2.26 -10.95 -3.76
N LYS A 43 1.09 -11.59 -3.81
CA LYS A 43 0.50 -12.26 -2.65
C LYS A 43 1.34 -13.49 -2.33
N VAL A 44 1.73 -13.65 -1.06
CA VAL A 44 2.54 -14.77 -0.58
C VAL A 44 1.65 -15.81 0.09
N MET A 45 0.74 -15.35 0.95
CA MET A 45 -0.11 -16.20 1.75
C MET A 45 -1.45 -15.52 1.99
N LYS A 46 -2.53 -16.29 1.93
CA LYS A 46 -3.84 -15.85 2.39
C LYS A 46 -3.91 -16.06 3.90
N ALA A 47 -4.09 -14.98 4.64
CA ALA A 47 -4.21 -15.01 6.10
C ALA A 47 -5.64 -14.66 6.56
N GLY A 48 -6.40 -13.93 5.74
CA GLY A 48 -7.82 -13.69 6.00
C GLY A 48 -8.11 -12.88 7.27
N ILE A 49 -7.18 -12.05 7.73
CA ILE A 49 -7.33 -11.33 9.01
C ILE A 49 -8.25 -10.11 8.85
N LYS A 50 -9.27 -10.05 9.71
CA LYS A 50 -10.11 -8.86 9.87
C LYS A 50 -9.39 -7.83 10.71
N LYS A 51 -9.22 -6.63 10.17
CA LYS A 51 -8.59 -5.52 10.89
C LYS A 51 -9.64 -4.82 11.76
N GLU A 52 -9.42 -4.84 13.06
CA GLU A 52 -10.23 -4.10 14.03
C GLU A 52 -9.74 -2.65 14.13
N ASP A 53 -10.68 -1.73 14.28
CA ASP A 53 -10.37 -0.33 14.52
C ASP A 53 -9.65 -0.17 15.87
N GLY A 54 -8.65 0.71 15.91
CA GLY A 54 -7.83 0.92 17.11
C GLY A 54 -6.59 0.02 17.21
N PHE A 55 -6.42 -0.96 16.31
CA PHE A 55 -5.25 -1.83 16.29
C PHE A 55 -4.41 -1.69 15.01
N LEU A 56 -3.10 -1.80 15.17
CA LEU A 56 -2.14 -1.92 14.07
C LEU A 56 -1.76 -3.39 13.88
N TYR A 57 -1.98 -3.91 12.68
CA TYR A 57 -1.61 -5.27 12.28
C TYR A 57 -0.30 -5.23 11.51
N TYR A 58 0.67 -6.07 11.90
CA TYR A 58 1.99 -6.13 11.28
C TYR A 58 2.56 -7.53 11.33
N LEU A 59 3.58 -7.78 10.49
CA LEU A 59 4.38 -9.00 10.56
C LEU A 59 5.53 -8.80 11.54
N ASP A 60 5.65 -9.71 12.50
CA ASP A 60 6.75 -9.72 13.47
C ASP A 60 8.06 -10.24 12.85
N LYS A 61 9.14 -10.26 13.65
CA LYS A 61 10.46 -10.75 13.21
C LYS A 61 10.44 -12.24 12.83
N GLN A 62 9.53 -13.02 13.40
CA GLN A 62 9.37 -14.46 13.14
C GLN A 62 8.56 -14.72 11.85
N GLY A 63 7.92 -13.68 11.30
CA GLY A 63 7.07 -13.81 10.11
C GLY A 63 5.62 -14.16 10.43
N ASP A 64 5.20 -13.96 11.67
CA ASP A 64 3.83 -14.15 12.13
C ASP A 64 3.09 -12.82 12.20
N ILE A 65 1.76 -12.88 12.18
CA ILE A 65 0.94 -11.67 12.22
C ILE A 65 0.58 -11.34 13.66
N SER A 66 0.95 -10.13 14.06
CA SER A 66 0.69 -9.59 15.39
C SER A 66 -0.13 -8.30 15.30
N ARG A 67 -0.91 -8.02 16.35
CA ARG A 67 -1.65 -6.77 16.53
C ARG A 67 -1.11 -5.98 17.72
N ALA A 68 -1.17 -4.65 17.65
CA ALA A 68 -0.86 -3.79 18.78
C ALA A 68 -1.85 -2.63 18.83
N ALA A 69 -2.24 -2.21 20.04
CA ALA A 69 -3.09 -1.04 20.22
C ALA A 69 -2.38 0.20 19.68
N MET A 70 -3.06 0.97 18.82
CA MET A 70 -2.50 2.21 18.29
C MET A 70 -2.44 3.25 19.41
N ALA A 71 -1.29 3.90 19.57
CA ALA A 71 -1.19 5.07 20.43
C ALA A 71 -2.18 6.14 19.94
N LYS A 72 -2.93 6.75 20.86
CA LYS A 72 -3.85 7.86 20.54
C LYS A 72 -3.11 8.89 19.69
N PRO A 73 -3.68 9.34 18.55
CA PRO A 73 -2.98 10.27 17.68
C PRO A 73 -2.63 11.53 18.49
N LYS A 74 -1.33 11.84 18.60
CA LYS A 74 -0.89 13.13 19.16
C LYS A 74 -1.59 14.22 18.35
N LYS A 75 -2.36 15.06 19.05
CA LYS A 75 -3.12 16.21 18.54
C LYS A 75 -2.16 17.12 17.77
N GLY A 76 -1.95 16.89 16.48
CA GLY A 76 -0.95 17.68 15.73
C GLY A 76 -0.52 17.22 14.34
N LYS A 77 -0.70 15.98 13.89
CA LYS A 77 -0.36 15.60 12.49
C LYS A 77 -1.36 14.63 11.88
N LYS A 78 -2.47 15.17 11.35
CA LYS A 78 -3.30 14.49 10.34
C LYS A 78 -2.45 14.28 9.09
N GLY A 79 -1.78 13.14 8.97
CA GLY A 79 -1.10 12.71 7.76
C GLY A 79 -2.11 12.63 6.62
N LYS A 80 -2.07 13.60 5.71
CA LYS A 80 -2.87 13.62 4.49
C LYS A 80 -2.34 12.56 3.53
N THR A 81 -2.77 11.31 3.65
CA THR A 81 -2.55 10.29 2.60
C THR A 81 -3.88 9.83 2.01
N LYS A 82 -4.60 10.78 1.40
CA LYS A 82 -5.53 10.51 0.31
C LYS A 82 -4.90 10.96 -1.01
N MET A 83 -3.81 10.32 -1.44
CA MET A 83 -3.42 10.41 -2.85
C MET A 83 -4.25 9.40 -3.65
N LYS A 84 -5.54 9.71 -3.83
CA LYS A 84 -6.31 9.16 -4.95
C LYS A 84 -5.64 9.68 -6.21
N LYS A 85 -4.76 8.88 -6.80
CA LYS A 85 -4.15 9.14 -8.11
C LYS A 85 -5.30 9.24 -9.12
N LYS A 86 -5.74 10.47 -9.38
CA LYS A 86 -6.77 10.84 -10.35
C LYS A 86 -6.18 10.60 -11.75
N VAL A 87 -6.14 9.33 -12.16
CA VAL A 87 -5.98 8.96 -13.56
C VAL A 87 -7.32 9.25 -14.22
N THR A 88 -7.28 10.05 -15.29
CA THR A 88 -8.29 10.33 -16.34
C THR A 88 -8.56 11.84 -16.48
N LYS A 89 -8.62 12.30 -17.74
CA LYS A 89 -8.96 13.64 -18.25
C LYS A 89 -7.83 14.62 -18.63
N LYS A 90 -6.62 14.16 -18.99
CA LYS A 90 -5.65 15.04 -19.73
C LYS A 90 -5.27 14.58 -21.13
N VAL A 91 -5.90 13.52 -21.66
CA VAL A 91 -5.67 13.06 -23.05
C VAL A 91 -6.77 13.54 -24.03
N VAL A 92 -7.99 13.85 -23.57
CA VAL A 92 -9.08 14.28 -24.47
C VAL A 92 -8.99 15.75 -24.92
N LYS A 93 -8.32 16.64 -24.16
CA LYS A 93 -8.20 18.06 -24.53
C LYS A 93 -7.24 18.35 -25.69
N LYS A 94 -6.39 17.38 -26.10
CA LYS A 94 -5.41 17.59 -27.18
C LYS A 94 -5.94 17.18 -28.57
N ALA A 95 -7.03 16.41 -28.64
CA ALA A 95 -7.63 16.01 -29.92
C ALA A 95 -8.63 17.05 -30.48
N VAL A 96 -9.44 17.69 -29.63
CA VAL A 96 -10.44 18.69 -30.11
C VAL A 96 -9.78 19.99 -30.59
N LYS A 97 -8.63 20.38 -30.01
CA LYS A 97 -7.91 21.60 -30.42
C LYS A 97 -7.19 21.47 -31.77
N LYS A 98 -7.03 20.24 -32.30
CA LYS A 98 -6.42 20.01 -33.62
C LYS A 98 -7.44 20.08 -34.77
N VAL A 99 -8.73 19.88 -34.50
CA VAL A 99 -9.79 19.97 -35.53
C VAL A 99 -10.28 21.43 -35.71
N ALA A 100 -10.28 22.25 -34.66
CA ALA A 100 -10.70 23.65 -34.74
C ALA A 100 -9.70 24.60 -35.43
N LYS A 101 -8.44 24.19 -35.63
CA LYS A 101 -7.42 25.01 -36.32
C LYS A 101 -7.32 24.75 -37.84
N LYS A 102 -8.08 23.81 -38.39
CA LYS A 102 -8.11 23.50 -39.83
C LYS A 102 -9.31 24.11 -40.58
N LYS A 103 -10.14 24.91 -39.91
CA LYS A 103 -11.30 25.61 -40.48
C LYS A 103 -11.15 27.16 -40.52
N LYS A 104 -9.94 27.68 -40.31
CA LYS A 104 -9.66 29.13 -40.31
C LYS A 104 -8.42 29.51 -41.14
N LYS A 105 -8.16 28.75 -42.20
CA LYS A 105 -7.28 29.18 -43.28
C LYS A 105 -7.91 28.77 -44.59
#